data_AF-A0A959CLJ0-F1
#
_entry.id   AF-A0A959CLJ0-F1
#
_cell.length_a   1.000
_cell.length_b   1.000
_cell.length_c   1.000
_cell.angle_alpha   90.00
_cell.angle_beta   90.00
_cell.angle_gamma   90.00
#
_symmetry.space_group_name_H-M   'P 1'
#
loop_
_entity.id
_entity.type
_entity.pdbx_description
1 polymer ?
#
loop_
_entity_poly.entity_id
_entity_poly.type
_entity_poly.pdbx_seq_one_letter_code
_entity_poly.pdbx_strand_id
1 'polypeptide(L)'
;MEFSHQKELLLCALKHFDIDVIDIGEHKVVLGGNFVIALSEGAHFHLWKSGSKEATFNDVVRLCTHIKTHQEWNEKSGVENSGAG
;
A
#
# COMPACT_ATOMS: atom_id res chain seq x y z
N MET A 1 15.58 -6.31 12.12
CA MET A 1 15.61 -6.38 10.64
C MET A 1 16.06 -5.01 10.18
N GLU A 2 17.14 -4.95 9.40
CA GLU A 2 17.60 -3.69 8.82
C GLU A 2 16.56 -3.13 7.85
N PHE A 3 16.45 -1.80 7.76
CA PHE A 3 15.48 -1.13 6.90
C PHE A 3 15.60 -1.52 5.43
N SER A 4 16.81 -1.74 4.93
CA SER A 4 17.07 -2.20 3.56
C SER A 4 16.38 -3.52 3.25
N HIS A 5 16.58 -4.54 4.09
CA HIS A 5 15.94 -5.85 3.94
C HIS A 5 14.42 -5.77 4.07
N GLN A 6 13.90 -4.94 4.98
CA GLN A 6 12.45 -4.75 5.14
C GLN A 6 11.84 -4.09 3.90
N LYS A 7 12.53 -3.12 3.31
CA LYS A 7 12.09 -2.43 2.10
C LYS A 7 12.15 -3.34 0.88
N GLU A 8 13.20 -4.14 0.73
CA GLU A 8 13.29 -5.13 -0.35
C GLU A 8 12.16 -6.16 -0.27
N LEU A 9 11.87 -6.66 0.93
CA LEU A 9 10.73 -7.55 1.17
C LEU A 9 9.41 -6.88 0.78
N LEU A 10 9.23 -5.60 1.14
CA LEU A 10 8.04 -4.84 0.78
C LEU A 10 7.89 -4.69 -0.73
N LEU A 11 8.94 -4.26 -1.44
CA LEU A 11 8.91 -4.07 -2.88
C LEU A 11 8.67 -5.39 -3.63
N CYS A 12 9.28 -6.48 -3.16
CA CYS A 12 9.04 -7.82 -3.69
C CYS A 12 7.58 -8.25 -3.53
N ALA A 13 7.01 -8.06 -2.33
CA ALA A 13 5.61 -8.39 -2.07
C ALA A 13 4.65 -7.52 -2.90
N LEU A 14 4.82 -6.20 -2.94
CA LEU A 14 3.98 -5.30 -3.75
C LEU A 14 3.97 -5.72 -5.22
N LYS A 15 5.14 -6.06 -5.77
CA LYS A 15 5.26 -6.59 -7.15
C LYS A 15 4.54 -7.94 -7.31
N HIS A 16 4.66 -8.85 -6.35
CA HIS A 16 3.99 -10.15 -6.40
C HIS A 16 2.46 -10.02 -6.41
N PHE A 17 1.93 -9.02 -5.71
CA PHE A 17 0.50 -8.73 -5.65
C PHE A 17 -0.01 -7.85 -6.81
N ASP A 18 0.86 -7.52 -7.77
CA ASP A 18 0.53 -6.61 -8.88
C ASP A 18 0.00 -5.27 -8.36
N ILE A 19 0.77 -4.66 -7.44
CA ILE A 19 0.50 -3.33 -6.88
C ILE A 19 1.60 -2.39 -7.38
N ASP A 20 1.19 -1.38 -8.15
CA ASP A 20 2.10 -0.34 -8.60
C ASP A 20 2.64 0.49 -7.44
N VAL A 21 3.95 0.69 -7.46
CA VAL A 21 4.70 1.38 -6.41
C VAL A 21 5.70 2.37 -6.99
N ILE A 22 5.77 3.55 -6.38
CA ILE A 22 6.80 4.55 -6.59
C ILE A 22 7.65 4.60 -5.32
N ASP A 23 8.93 4.25 -5.48
CA ASP A 23 9.91 4.42 -4.42
C ASP A 23 10.32 5.89 -4.31
N ILE A 24 10.09 6.50 -3.14
CA ILE A 24 10.34 7.93 -2.90
C ILE A 24 11.39 8.19 -1.81
N GLY A 25 12.06 7.15 -1.31
CA GLY A 25 13.10 7.31 -0.31
C GLY A 25 13.31 6.09 0.56
N GLU A 26 14.31 6.16 1.44
CA GLU A 26 14.82 4.99 2.19
C GLU A 26 13.76 4.25 3.01
N HIS A 27 12.77 4.97 3.53
CA HIS A 27 11.77 4.41 4.44
C HIS A 27 10.33 4.68 4.01
N LYS A 28 10.11 5.07 2.75
CA LYS A 28 8.77 5.43 2.26
C LYS A 28 8.56 5.00 0.82
N VAL A 29 7.36 4.49 0.55
CA VAL A 29 6.88 4.21 -0.81
C VAL A 29 5.46 4.74 -0.98
N VAL A 30 5.12 5.11 -2.22
CA VAL A 30 3.78 5.59 -2.61
C VAL A 30 3.15 4.57 -3.54
N LEU A 31 1.86 4.31 -3.36
CA LEU A 31 1.09 3.41 -4.21
C LEU A 31 -0.02 4.18 -4.94
N GLY A 32 -0.56 3.58 -6.00
CA GLY A 32 -1.73 4.09 -6.70
C GLY A 32 -2.93 4.31 -5.74
N GLY A 33 -3.65 5.42 -5.91
CA GLY A 33 -4.82 5.75 -5.08
C GLY A 33 -4.51 6.50 -3.78
N ASN A 34 -3.39 7.24 -3.71
CA ASN A 34 -2.95 8.09 -2.60
C ASN A 34 -2.57 7.34 -1.30
N PHE A 35 -2.14 6.08 -1.42
CA PHE A 35 -1.58 5.35 -0.29
C PHE A 35 -0.09 5.62 -0.13
N VAL A 36 0.36 5.74 1.11
CA VAL A 36 1.78 5.86 1.48
C VAL A 36 2.09 4.80 2.52
N ILE A 37 3.15 4.02 2.29
CA ILE A 37 3.69 3.10 3.29
C ILE A 37 4.97 3.71 3.85
N ALA A 38 4.99 3.91 5.16
CA ALA A 38 6.20 4.28 5.90
C ALA A 38 6.72 3.06 6.67
N LEU A 39 8.02 2.79 6.53
CA LEU A 39 8.73 1.76 7.27
C LEU A 39 9.18 2.34 8.61
N SER A 40 9.09 1.56 9.70
CA SER A 40 9.70 1.90 10.98
C SER A 40 10.66 0.80 11.44
N GLU A 41 11.55 1.16 12.38
CA GLU A 41 12.32 0.16 13.11
C GLU A 41 11.36 -0.84 13.77
N GLY A 42 11.72 -2.13 13.75
CA GLY A 42 10.90 -3.19 14.33
C GLY A 42 9.99 -3.96 13.36
N ALA A 43 10.21 -3.87 12.04
CA ALA A 43 9.45 -4.62 11.02
C ALA A 43 7.95 -4.25 10.94
N HIS A 44 7.62 -2.99 11.25
CA HIS A 44 6.28 -2.46 11.06
C HIS A 44 6.17 -1.65 9.76
N PHE A 45 5.01 -1.75 9.13
CA PHE A 45 4.60 -1.00 7.95
C PHE A 45 3.40 -0.13 8.32
N HIS A 46 3.57 1.19 8.26
CA HIS A 46 2.50 2.14 8.54
C HIS A 46 1.84 2.56 7.24
N LEU A 47 0.56 2.23 7.09
CA LEU A 47 -0.24 2.61 5.94
C LEU A 47 -0.95 3.95 6.21
N TRP A 48 -0.80 4.87 5.28
CA TRP A 48 -1.45 6.17 5.27
C TRP A 48 -2.26 6.32 3.99
N LYS A 49 -3.39 7.02 4.07
CA LYS A 49 -4.22 7.39 2.93
C LYS A 49 -4.67 8.83 3.08
N SER A 50 -4.48 9.65 2.04
CA SER A 50 -4.91 11.05 2.03
C SER A 50 -4.44 11.87 3.25
N GLY A 51 -3.24 11.59 3.76
CA GLY A 51 -2.65 12.29 4.91
C GLY A 51 -3.02 11.75 6.29
N SER A 52 -3.91 10.76 6.38
CA SER A 52 -4.31 10.12 7.65
C SER A 52 -3.71 8.73 7.78
N LYS A 53 -3.35 8.34 9.02
CA LYS A 53 -2.87 6.99 9.32
C LYS A 53 -4.06 6.04 9.32
N GLU A 54 -4.07 5.08 8.39
CA GLU A 54 -5.14 4.09 8.25
C GLU A 54 -4.87 2.88 9.16
N ALA A 55 -3.66 2.32 9.09
CA ALA A 55 -3.35 1.06 9.74
C ALA A 55 -1.85 0.86 10.00
N THR A 56 -1.52 -0.16 10.78
CA THR A 56 -0.15 -0.65 10.97
C THR A 56 -0.13 -2.16 10.84
N PHE A 57 0.84 -2.66 10.08
CA PHE A 57 1.00 -4.08 9.81
C PHE A 57 2.39 -4.51 10.26
N ASN A 58 2.51 -5.74 10.75
CA ASN A 58 3.77 -6.43 11.01
C ASN A 58 3.99 -7.61 10.04
N ASP A 59 3.13 -7.71 9.03
CA ASP A 59 3.10 -8.79 8.05
C ASP A 59 2.83 -8.16 6.67
N VAL A 60 3.76 -8.36 5.74
CA VAL A 60 3.73 -7.75 4.41
C VAL A 60 2.61 -8.33 3.52
N VAL A 61 2.26 -9.59 3.72
CA VAL A 61 1.18 -10.26 2.98
C VAL A 61 -0.16 -9.67 3.40
N ARG A 62 -0.38 -9.50 4.71
CA ARG A 62 -1.60 -8.84 5.22
C ARG A 62 -1.74 -7.40 4.73
N LEU A 63 -0.64 -6.65 4.70
CA LEU A 63 -0.60 -5.30 4.14
C LEU A 63 -1.03 -5.29 2.67
N CYS A 64 -0.43 -6.14 1.83
CA CYS A 64 -0.72 -6.17 0.39
C CYS A 64 -2.18 -6.58 0.11
N THR A 65 -2.69 -7.62 0.79
CA THR A 65 -4.09 -8.06 0.67
C THR A 65 -5.07 -6.95 1.03
N HIS A 66 -4.79 -6.20 2.11
CA HIS A 66 -5.61 -5.06 2.50
C HIS A 66 -5.64 -3.97 1.41
N ILE A 67 -4.49 -3.63 0.82
CA ILE A 67 -4.40 -2.65 -0.26
C ILE A 67 -5.19 -3.09 -1.50
N LYS A 68 -5.03 -4.33 -1.97
CA LYS A 68 -5.77 -4.84 -3.14
C LYS A 68 -7.27 -4.78 -2.91
N THR A 69 -7.73 -5.19 -1.73
CA THR A 69 -9.15 -5.10 -1.37
C THR A 69 -9.64 -3.66 -1.48
N HIS A 70 -8.90 -2.68 -0.96
CA HIS A 70 -9.27 -1.27 -1.06
C HIS A 70 -9.27 -0.73 -2.49
N GLN A 71 -8.35 -1.17 -3.35
CA GLN A 71 -8.30 -0.75 -4.76
C GLN A 71 -9.49 -1.31 -5.54
N GLU A 72 -9.79 -2.61 -5.40
CA GLU A 72 -10.93 -3.26 -6.06
C GLU A 72 -12.27 -2.65 -5.66
N TRP A 73 -12.42 -2.24 -4.40
CA TRP A 73 -13.63 -1.57 -3.92
C TRP A 73 -13.80 -0.17 -4.53
N ASN A 74 -12.71 0.60 -4.68
CA ASN A 74 -12.79 1.92 -5.34
C ASN A 74 -13.14 1.78 -6.83
N GLU A 75 -12.60 0.76 -7.50
CA GLU A 75 -12.94 0.48 -8.90
C GLU A 75 -14.41 0.09 -9.07
N LYS A 76 -14.96 -0.75 -8.18
CA LYS A 76 -16.38 -1.14 -8.24
C LYS A 76 -17.34 0.00 -7.89
N SER A 77 -17.05 0.79 -6.86
CA SER A 77 -17.87 1.94 -6.48
C SER A 77 -17.81 3.11 -7.47
N GLY A 78 -16.80 3.15 -8.34
CA GLY A 78 -16.65 4.16 -9.39
C GLY A 78 -17.48 3.90 -10.65
N VAL A 79 -18.09 2.72 -10.80
CA VAL A 79 -18.84 2.33 -12.01
C VAL A 79 -20.34 2.68 -11.93
N GLU A 80 -20.87 3.07 -10.77
CA GLU A 80 -22.31 3.30 -10.61
C GLU A 80 -22.83 4.68 -11.04
N ASN A 81 -22.02 5.56 -11.65
CA ASN A 81 -22.45 6.93 -12.00
C ASN A 81 -22.33 7.32 -13.49
N SER A 82 -22.35 6.35 -14.41
CA SER A 82 -22.22 6.61 -15.86
C SER A 82 -23.35 5.99 -16.69
N GLY A 83 -24.59 6.00 -16.20
CA GLY A 83 -25.72 5.35 -16.87
C GLY A 83 -27.08 5.97 -16.60
N ALA A 84 -27.23 7.28 -16.88
CA ALA A 84 -28.54 7.90 -17.08
C ALA A 84 -28.38 9.10 -18.05
N GLY A 85 -28.26 8.77 -19.33
CA GLY A 85 -28.45 9.69 -20.46
C GLY A 85 -29.68 9.27 -21.23
#